data_AF-A0A2N5I1R8-F1
#
_entry.id   AF-A0A2N5I1R8-F1
#
_cell.length_a   1.000
_cell.length_b   1.000
_cell.length_c   1.000
_cell.angle_alpha   90.00
_cell.angle_beta   90.00
_cell.angle_gamma   90.00
#
_symmetry.space_group_name_H-M   'P 1'
#
loop_
_entity.id
_entity.type
_entity.pdbx_description
1 polymer ?
#
loop_
_entity_poly.entity_id
_entity_poly.type
_entity_poly.pdbx_seq_one_letter_code
_entity_poly.pdbx_strand_id
1 'polypeptide(L)'
;MIYQVQLLKGLFHPAVSRYQLKQAEAVKGFIPKVILLFIISVILFAVSALFGIGSESISKEVAELSASELESRKQLFIAGRLLAGTLFTGIFLFLSAIFFWIVSDIPYRKLVSIQMVVFCVSLLEKALLIPIFVAMDINKDANPFSLGVIGQHVTSNEYLVHFLSEISIFQILMIALQYYYITNLSNKNKYVVLAAVVVFYLVAWLVSAFLTYVNISLIF
;
A
#
# COMPACT_ATOMS: atom_id res chain seq x y z
N MET A 1 -5.77 -3.65 30.75
CA MET A 1 -6.94 -3.80 29.82
C MET A 1 -6.53 -4.56 28.56
N ILE A 2 -7.38 -5.44 28.00
CA ILE A 2 -7.10 -6.17 26.76
C ILE A 2 -7.74 -5.42 25.58
N TYR A 3 -6.96 -5.10 24.54
CA TYR A 3 -7.48 -4.54 23.29
C TYR A 3 -7.74 -5.64 22.26
N GLN A 4 -8.93 -5.61 21.66
CA GLN A 4 -9.28 -6.45 20.52
C GLN A 4 -9.16 -5.63 19.23
N VAL A 5 -8.41 -6.14 18.25
CA VAL A 5 -8.18 -5.44 16.98
C VAL A 5 -9.50 -5.29 16.22
N GLN A 6 -9.94 -4.05 16.04
CA GLN A 6 -11.15 -3.68 15.32
C GLN A 6 -10.81 -2.71 14.18
N LEU A 7 -10.55 -3.26 12.98
CA LEU A 7 -10.05 -2.50 11.82
C LEU A 7 -10.96 -1.35 11.40
N LEU A 8 -12.25 -1.64 11.19
CA LEU A 8 -13.24 -0.64 10.79
C LEU A 8 -13.40 0.47 11.85
N LYS A 9 -13.38 0.09 13.13
CA LYS A 9 -13.43 1.07 14.22
C LYS A 9 -12.16 1.90 14.29
N GLY A 10 -11.00 1.33 14.00
CA GLY A 10 -9.74 2.08 13.87
C GLY A 10 -9.79 3.13 12.77
N LEU A 11 -10.43 2.81 11.65
CA LEU A 11 -10.55 3.72 10.52
C LEU A 11 -11.59 4.83 10.76
N PHE A 12 -12.81 4.47 11.17
CA PHE A 12 -13.92 5.41 11.31
C PHE A 12 -13.99 6.11 12.67
N HIS A 13 -13.42 5.51 13.71
CA HIS A 13 -13.41 6.06 15.08
C HIS A 13 -11.99 6.05 15.67
N PRO A 14 -11.03 6.74 15.01
CA PRO A 14 -9.62 6.66 15.37
C PRO A 14 -9.33 7.13 16.80
N ALA A 15 -10.09 8.12 17.30
CA ALA A 15 -9.95 8.62 18.67
C ALA A 15 -10.22 7.55 19.74
N VAL A 16 -11.27 6.75 19.53
CA VAL A 16 -11.67 5.67 20.45
C VAL A 16 -10.68 4.52 20.39
N SER A 17 -10.33 4.08 19.18
CA SER A 17 -9.34 3.02 18.96
C SER A 17 -7.98 3.37 19.58
N ARG A 18 -7.51 4.60 19.38
CA ARG A 18 -6.28 5.13 19.97
C ARG A 18 -6.31 5.12 21.49
N TYR A 19 -7.39 5.59 22.11
CA TYR A 19 -7.53 5.59 23.57
C TYR A 19 -7.45 4.15 24.13
N GLN A 20 -8.17 3.22 23.51
CA GLN A 20 -8.14 1.81 23.90
C GLN A 20 -6.76 1.19 23.71
N LEU A 21 -6.06 1.50 22.61
CA LEU A 21 -4.73 0.98 22.31
C LEU A 21 -3.66 1.55 23.27
N LYS A 22 -3.80 2.81 23.69
CA LYS A 22 -2.90 3.43 24.68
C LYS A 22 -2.98 2.70 26.02
N GLN A 23 -4.18 2.42 26.50
CA GLN A 23 -4.42 1.73 27.79
C GLN A 23 -4.27 0.20 27.73
N ALA A 24 -4.07 -0.37 26.55
CA ALA A 24 -3.95 -1.81 26.39
C ALA A 24 -2.59 -2.33 26.89
N GLU A 25 -2.62 -3.33 27.77
CA GLU A 25 -1.43 -4.10 28.17
C GLU A 25 -1.20 -5.27 27.22
N ALA A 26 -2.29 -5.83 26.67
CA ALA A 26 -2.25 -6.93 25.71
C ALA A 26 -3.16 -6.67 24.51
N VAL A 27 -2.71 -7.09 23.32
CA VAL A 27 -3.48 -7.06 22.07
C VAL A 27 -3.90 -8.49 21.72
N LYS A 28 -5.21 -8.75 21.65
CA LYS A 28 -5.81 -10.05 21.26
C LYS A 28 -6.51 -9.95 19.90
N GLY A 29 -6.72 -11.11 19.25
CA GLY A 29 -7.39 -11.19 17.94
C GLY A 29 -6.52 -10.69 16.77
N PHE A 30 -5.22 -10.56 16.99
CA PHE A 30 -4.25 -10.03 16.03
C PHE A 30 -4.07 -10.94 14.81
N ILE A 31 -3.71 -12.21 15.04
CA ILE A 31 -3.41 -13.20 13.98
C ILE A 31 -4.53 -13.36 12.94
N PRO A 32 -5.80 -13.62 13.33
CA PRO A 32 -6.85 -13.82 12.32
C PRO A 32 -7.11 -12.57 11.48
N LYS A 33 -6.89 -11.37 12.03
CA LYS A 33 -7.03 -10.11 11.30
C LYS A 33 -5.86 -9.87 10.35
N VAL A 34 -4.64 -10.28 10.71
CA VAL A 34 -3.50 -10.27 9.78
C VAL A 34 -3.77 -11.21 8.61
N ILE A 35 -4.17 -12.46 8.87
CA ILE A 35 -4.49 -13.44 7.83
C ILE A 35 -5.58 -12.90 6.89
N LEU A 36 -6.63 -12.28 7.44
CA LEU A 36 -7.68 -11.65 6.64
C LEU A 36 -7.13 -10.57 5.69
N LEU A 37 -6.22 -9.70 6.16
CA LEU A 37 -5.62 -8.66 5.31
C LEU A 37 -4.76 -9.25 4.20
N PHE A 38 -4.01 -10.33 4.47
CA PHE A 38 -3.28 -11.08 3.44
C PHE A 38 -4.23 -11.63 2.37
N ILE A 39 -5.31 -12.30 2.79
CA ILE A 39 -6.29 -12.86 1.85
C ILE A 39 -6.90 -11.76 0.97
N ILE A 40 -7.36 -10.65 1.57
CA ILE A 40 -7.95 -9.54 0.82
C ILE A 40 -6.94 -8.95 -0.17
N SER A 41 -5.70 -8.73 0.26
CA SER A 41 -4.65 -8.19 -0.60
C SER A 41 -4.36 -9.11 -1.80
N VAL A 42 -4.17 -10.41 -1.55
CA VAL A 42 -3.94 -11.39 -2.62
C VAL A 42 -5.11 -11.42 -3.60
N ILE A 43 -6.35 -11.39 -3.10
CA ILE A 43 -7.54 -11.32 -3.96
C ILE A 43 -7.53 -10.05 -4.82
N LEU A 44 -7.27 -8.87 -4.24
CA LEU A 44 -7.23 -7.63 -5.00
C LEU A 44 -6.13 -7.64 -6.07
N PHE A 45 -4.96 -8.19 -5.78
CA PHE A 45 -3.89 -8.34 -6.78
C PHE A 45 -4.24 -9.37 -7.86
N ALA A 46 -4.87 -10.49 -7.49
CA ALA A 46 -5.35 -11.48 -8.45
C ALA A 46 -6.39 -10.87 -9.40
N VAL A 47 -7.38 -10.15 -8.84
CA VAL A 47 -8.42 -9.47 -9.63
C VAL A 47 -7.79 -8.44 -10.56
N SER A 48 -6.85 -7.61 -10.08
CA SER A 48 -6.11 -6.69 -10.96
C SER A 48 -5.42 -7.42 -12.12
N ALA A 49 -4.78 -8.56 -11.83
CA ALA A 49 -4.08 -9.36 -12.84
C ALA A 49 -5.01 -9.98 -13.88
N LEU A 50 -6.16 -10.49 -13.45
CA LEU A 50 -7.19 -11.08 -14.32
C LEU A 50 -7.77 -10.04 -15.28
N PHE A 51 -7.90 -8.79 -14.85
CA PHE A 51 -8.30 -7.67 -15.70
C PHE A 51 -7.16 -7.08 -16.53
N GLY A 52 -5.94 -7.65 -16.48
CA GLY A 52 -4.81 -7.17 -17.27
C GLY A 52 -4.20 -5.85 -16.81
N ILE A 53 -4.56 -5.34 -15.63
CA ILE A 53 -3.96 -4.12 -15.09
C ILE A 53 -2.47 -4.39 -14.84
N GLY A 54 -1.57 -3.60 -15.44
CA GLY A 54 -0.11 -3.76 -15.33
C GLY A 54 0.52 -4.79 -16.28
N SER A 55 -0.22 -5.31 -17.27
CA SER A 55 0.32 -6.25 -18.27
C SER A 55 0.86 -5.55 -19.52
N GLU A 56 1.05 -4.23 -19.50
CA GLU A 56 1.42 -3.42 -20.66
C GLU A 56 2.74 -3.87 -21.30
N SER A 57 3.68 -4.39 -20.48
CA SER A 57 4.93 -4.97 -20.95
C SER A 57 4.72 -6.23 -21.81
N ILE A 58 3.75 -7.08 -21.45
CA ILE A 58 3.40 -8.29 -22.20
C ILE A 58 2.65 -7.91 -23.48
N SER A 59 1.75 -6.93 -23.40
CA SER A 59 0.95 -6.46 -24.53
C SER A 59 1.80 -5.94 -25.69
N LYS A 60 2.97 -5.32 -25.39
CA LYS A 60 3.90 -4.83 -26.41
C LYS A 60 4.55 -5.94 -27.24
N GLU A 61 4.68 -7.14 -26.69
CA GLU A 61 5.36 -8.28 -27.34
C GLU A 61 4.39 -9.27 -28.01
N VAL A 62 3.07 -9.00 -27.97
CA VAL A 62 2.03 -9.92 -28.49
C VAL A 62 2.22 -10.26 -29.96
N ALA A 63 2.71 -9.32 -30.77
CA ALA A 63 2.93 -9.53 -32.20
C ALA A 63 4.14 -10.43 -32.51
N GLU A 64 5.06 -10.59 -31.56
CA GLU A 64 6.33 -11.31 -31.73
C GLU A 64 6.29 -12.71 -31.09
N LEU A 65 5.38 -12.93 -30.14
CA LEU A 65 5.28 -14.16 -29.36
C LEU A 65 4.36 -15.19 -30.02
N SER A 66 4.75 -16.46 -29.96
CA SER A 66 3.84 -17.57 -30.26
C SER A 66 2.71 -17.67 -29.23
N ALA A 67 1.60 -18.31 -29.61
CA ALA A 67 0.46 -18.49 -28.70
C ALA A 67 0.84 -19.20 -27.39
N SER A 68 1.76 -20.16 -27.45
CA SER A 68 2.25 -20.87 -26.25
C SER A 68 3.09 -19.98 -25.34
N GLU A 69 3.94 -19.13 -25.92
CA GLU A 69 4.79 -18.21 -25.15
C GLU A 69 3.94 -17.13 -24.48
N LEU A 70 2.94 -16.60 -25.18
CA LEU A 70 2.00 -15.63 -24.63
C LEU A 70 1.24 -16.19 -23.41
N GLU A 71 0.71 -17.41 -23.52
CA GLU A 71 0.01 -18.06 -22.41
C GLU A 71 0.94 -18.30 -21.21
N SER A 72 2.18 -18.71 -21.46
CA SER A 72 3.17 -18.89 -20.37
C SER A 72 3.48 -17.57 -19.65
N ARG A 73 3.59 -16.45 -20.38
CA ARG A 73 3.84 -15.12 -19.79
C ARG A 73 2.66 -14.62 -18.98
N LYS A 74 1.42 -14.85 -19.44
CA LYS A 74 0.21 -14.53 -18.66
C LYS A 74 0.17 -15.29 -17.33
N GLN A 75 0.52 -16.57 -17.34
CA GLN A 75 0.57 -17.38 -16.11
C GLN A 75 1.63 -16.87 -15.14
N LEU A 76 2.83 -16.55 -15.64
CA LEU A 76 3.90 -15.96 -14.84
C LEU A 76 3.51 -14.60 -14.26
N PHE A 77 2.81 -13.77 -15.04
CA PHE A 77 2.28 -12.49 -14.58
C PHE A 77 1.28 -12.64 -13.44
N ILE A 78 0.30 -13.54 -13.58
CA ILE A 78 -0.67 -13.81 -12.51
C ILE A 78 0.04 -14.33 -11.26
N ALA A 79 1.00 -15.25 -11.41
CA ALA A 79 1.79 -15.76 -10.29
C ALA A 79 2.61 -14.64 -9.61
N GLY A 80 3.26 -13.78 -10.39
CA GLY A 80 3.98 -12.60 -9.91
C GLY A 80 3.07 -11.65 -9.15
N ARG A 81 1.85 -11.41 -9.63
CA ARG A 81 0.84 -10.59 -8.96
C ARG A 81 0.35 -11.18 -7.63
N LEU A 82 0.13 -12.49 -7.56
CA LEU A 82 -0.22 -13.17 -6.31
C LEU A 82 0.91 -13.05 -5.26
N LEU A 83 2.15 -13.25 -5.71
CA LEU A 83 3.34 -13.07 -4.88
C LEU A 83 3.47 -11.62 -4.42
N ALA A 84 3.27 -10.65 -5.32
CA ALA A 84 3.32 -9.23 -5.02
C ALA A 84 2.26 -8.84 -3.98
N GLY A 85 1.02 -9.32 -4.06
CA GLY A 85 -0.01 -9.06 -3.04
C GLY A 85 0.39 -9.60 -1.65
N THR A 86 1.05 -10.75 -1.61
CA THR A 86 1.58 -11.36 -0.38
C THR A 86 2.73 -10.53 0.19
N LEU A 87 3.75 -10.25 -0.62
CA LEU A 87 4.94 -9.49 -0.23
C LEU A 87 4.57 -8.07 0.19
N PHE A 88 3.69 -7.40 -0.58
CA PHE A 88 3.20 -6.06 -0.28
C PHE A 88 2.57 -6.01 1.11
N THR A 89 1.70 -6.97 1.44
CA THR A 89 1.08 -7.03 2.77
C THR A 89 2.11 -7.27 3.88
N GLY A 90 3.05 -8.19 3.67
CA GLY A 90 4.09 -8.49 4.66
C GLY A 90 5.01 -7.29 4.91
N ILE A 91 5.49 -6.67 3.84
CA ILE A 91 6.33 -5.46 3.90
C ILE A 91 5.55 -4.33 4.57
N PHE A 92 4.31 -4.06 4.12
CA PHE A 92 3.52 -2.96 4.66
C PHE A 92 3.19 -3.16 6.14
N LEU A 93 2.83 -4.37 6.60
CA LEU A 93 2.45 -4.56 7.99
C LEU A 93 3.64 -4.67 8.94
N PHE A 94 4.68 -5.40 8.54
CA PHE A 94 5.78 -5.77 9.45
C PHE A 94 7.00 -4.88 9.26
N LEU A 95 7.44 -4.62 8.02
CA LEU A 95 8.63 -3.80 7.79
C LEU A 95 8.39 -2.34 8.20
N SER A 96 7.22 -1.78 7.87
CA SER A 96 6.86 -0.44 8.33
C SER A 96 6.75 -0.36 9.86
N ALA A 97 6.21 -1.40 10.51
CA ALA A 97 6.13 -1.45 11.97
C ALA A 97 7.53 -1.54 12.59
N ILE A 98 8.48 -2.25 11.97
CA ILE A 98 9.88 -2.26 12.41
C ILE A 98 10.48 -0.86 12.29
N PHE A 99 10.28 -0.18 11.16
CA PHE A 99 10.76 1.19 10.98
C PHE A 99 10.26 2.11 12.10
N PHE A 100 8.94 2.10 12.36
CA PHE A 100 8.35 2.93 13.41
C PHE A 100 8.74 2.48 14.82
N TRP A 101 9.08 1.21 15.02
CA TRP A 101 9.55 0.69 16.30
C TRP A 101 10.96 1.19 16.63
N ILE A 102 11.82 1.34 15.62
CA ILE A 102 13.18 1.87 15.82
C ILE A 102 13.15 3.36 16.22
N VAL A 103 12.22 4.14 15.63
CA VAL A 103 12.17 5.60 15.85
C VAL A 103 11.24 6.03 16.98
N SER A 104 10.40 5.14 17.50
CA SER A 104 9.45 5.42 18.59
C SER A 104 9.67 4.50 19.80
N ASP A 105 9.04 4.84 20.91
CA ASP A 105 9.01 4.05 22.15
C ASP A 105 7.78 3.13 22.24
N ILE A 106 7.07 2.93 21.13
CA ILE A 106 5.82 2.17 21.08
C ILE A 106 6.12 0.67 20.93
N PRO A 107 5.48 -0.22 21.72
CA PRO A 107 5.64 -1.67 21.53
C PRO A 107 5.29 -2.14 20.11
N TYR A 108 6.13 -2.99 19.53
CA TYR A 108 5.99 -3.49 18.15
C TYR A 108 4.58 -4.01 17.80
N ARG A 109 3.96 -4.81 18.69
CA ARG A 109 2.59 -5.32 18.47
C ARG A 109 1.54 -4.22 18.32
N LYS A 110 1.68 -3.10 19.02
CA LYS A 110 0.78 -1.94 18.87
C LYS A 110 1.03 -1.23 17.54
N LEU A 111 2.28 -1.13 17.12
CA LEU A 111 2.63 -0.58 15.80
C LEU A 111 2.07 -1.42 14.67
N VAL A 112 2.23 -2.75 14.68
CA VAL A 112 1.59 -3.58 13.64
C VAL A 112 0.07 -3.41 13.67
N SER A 113 -0.56 -3.25 14.84
CA SER A 113 -2.00 -2.97 14.92
C SER A 113 -2.38 -1.63 14.26
N ILE A 114 -1.53 -0.61 14.39
CA ILE A 114 -1.71 0.68 13.67
C ILE A 114 -1.54 0.44 12.16
N GLN A 115 -0.50 -0.29 11.75
CA GLN A 115 -0.26 -0.61 10.35
C GLN A 115 -1.41 -1.37 9.71
N MET A 116 -2.09 -2.25 10.45
CA MET A 116 -3.28 -2.94 9.96
C MET A 116 -4.43 -1.98 9.63
N VAL A 117 -4.62 -0.94 10.44
CA VAL A 117 -5.65 0.09 10.18
C VAL A 117 -5.26 0.95 8.99
N VAL A 118 -4.00 1.38 8.92
CA VAL A 118 -3.47 2.18 7.80
C VAL A 118 -3.51 1.37 6.49
N PHE A 119 -3.18 0.08 6.54
CA PHE A 119 -3.24 -0.81 5.38
C PHE A 119 -4.66 -1.01 4.85
N CYS A 120 -5.70 -0.92 5.69
CA CYS A 120 -7.08 -0.93 5.20
C CYS A 120 -7.35 0.23 4.22
N VAL A 121 -6.72 1.40 4.42
CA VAL A 121 -6.84 2.53 3.48
C VAL A 121 -6.16 2.20 2.16
N SER A 122 -4.97 1.58 2.19
CA SER A 122 -4.28 1.12 0.97
C SER A 122 -5.09 0.08 0.20
N LEU A 123 -5.70 -0.90 0.89
CA LEU A 123 -6.57 -1.89 0.25
C LEU A 123 -7.85 -1.25 -0.31
N LEU A 124 -8.42 -0.26 0.38
CA LEU A 124 -9.57 0.50 -0.09
C LEU A 124 -9.23 1.26 -1.38
N GLU A 125 -8.10 1.98 -1.39
CA GLU A 125 -7.59 2.66 -2.58
C GLU A 125 -7.50 1.68 -3.76
N LYS A 126 -6.83 0.54 -3.57
CA LYS A 126 -6.67 -0.47 -4.63
C LYS A 126 -8.02 -1.04 -5.09
N ALA A 127 -8.93 -1.32 -4.17
CA ALA A 127 -10.27 -1.82 -4.49
C ALA A 127 -11.10 -0.80 -5.29
N LEU A 128 -10.96 0.50 -5.01
CA LEU A 128 -11.63 1.57 -5.75
C LEU A 128 -10.99 1.82 -7.12
N LEU A 129 -9.67 1.69 -7.23
CA LEU A 129 -8.95 1.95 -8.48
C LEU A 129 -9.16 0.85 -9.53
N ILE A 130 -9.29 -0.41 -9.13
CA ILE A 130 -9.52 -1.52 -10.07
C ILE A 130 -10.70 -1.24 -11.03
N PRO A 131 -11.93 -0.97 -10.57
CA PRO A 131 -13.04 -0.72 -11.49
C PRO A 131 -12.84 0.54 -12.34
N ILE A 132 -12.15 1.56 -11.84
CA ILE A 132 -11.85 2.78 -12.59
C ILE A 132 -10.87 2.49 -13.73
N PHE A 133 -9.78 1.78 -13.44
CA PHE A 133 -8.77 1.39 -14.43
C PHE A 133 -9.39 0.52 -15.52
N VAL A 134 -10.26 -0.43 -15.15
CA VAL A 134 -10.96 -1.28 -16.11
C VAL A 134 -11.99 -0.48 -16.93
N ALA A 135 -12.79 0.36 -16.30
CA ALA A 135 -13.88 1.07 -16.99
C ALA A 135 -13.38 2.19 -17.91
N MET A 136 -12.26 2.84 -17.54
CA MET A 136 -11.70 3.96 -18.29
C MET A 136 -10.52 3.57 -19.18
N ASP A 137 -10.07 2.31 -19.12
CA ASP A 137 -8.90 1.80 -19.84
C ASP A 137 -7.64 2.67 -19.59
N ILE A 138 -7.43 3.02 -18.32
CA ILE A 138 -6.31 3.88 -17.90
C ILE A 138 -5.28 3.09 -17.09
N ASN A 139 -4.02 3.48 -17.25
CA ASN A 139 -2.91 2.91 -16.50
C ASN A 139 -2.76 3.54 -15.10
N LYS A 140 -1.85 2.97 -14.29
CA LYS A 140 -1.56 3.46 -12.93
C LYS A 140 -1.15 4.94 -12.90
N ASP A 141 -0.43 5.41 -13.92
CA ASP A 141 0.09 6.77 -13.95
C ASP A 141 -1.02 7.81 -14.09
N ALA A 142 -2.11 7.44 -14.75
CA ALA A 142 -3.31 8.24 -14.93
C ALA A 142 -4.31 8.10 -13.76
N ASN A 143 -3.88 7.62 -12.59
CA ASN A 143 -4.73 7.52 -11.40
C ASN A 143 -5.38 8.89 -11.06
N PRO A 144 -6.73 9.00 -11.13
CA PRO A 144 -7.43 10.28 -10.95
C PRO A 144 -7.38 10.82 -9.52
N PHE A 145 -7.03 9.98 -8.53
CA PHE A 145 -6.88 10.38 -7.14
C PHE A 145 -5.44 10.74 -6.78
N SER A 146 -4.52 10.74 -7.75
CA SER A 146 -3.09 11.01 -7.57
C SER A 146 -2.64 12.27 -8.30
N LEU A 147 -1.45 12.75 -7.94
CA LEU A 147 -0.79 13.84 -8.67
C LEU A 147 -0.20 13.39 -10.02
N GLY A 148 -0.29 12.11 -10.37
CA GLY A 148 0.21 11.54 -11.63
C GLY A 148 -0.34 12.22 -12.88
N VAL A 149 -1.66 12.45 -12.91
CA VAL A 149 -2.34 13.15 -14.02
C VAL A 149 -1.77 14.56 -14.22
N ILE A 150 -1.51 15.30 -13.14
CA ILE A 150 -0.88 16.61 -13.21
C ILE A 150 0.58 16.47 -13.67
N GLY A 151 1.30 15.46 -13.15
CA GLY A 151 2.67 15.14 -13.53
C GLY A 151 2.85 14.98 -15.03
N GLN A 152 1.96 14.24 -15.69
CA GLN A 152 1.98 14.03 -17.14
C GLN A 152 1.86 15.32 -17.96
N HIS A 153 1.19 16.35 -17.42
CA HIS A 153 1.06 17.65 -18.08
C HIS A 153 2.19 18.63 -17.75
N VAL A 154 2.88 18.44 -16.62
CA VAL A 154 3.90 19.38 -16.12
C VAL A 154 5.31 18.95 -16.51
N THR A 155 5.58 17.64 -16.65
CA THR A 155 6.92 17.12 -16.95
C THR A 155 6.88 15.96 -17.94
N SER A 156 7.92 15.85 -18.77
CA SER A 156 8.13 14.73 -19.68
C SER A 156 9.02 13.63 -19.09
N ASN A 157 9.49 13.80 -17.84
CA ASN A 157 10.32 12.81 -17.18
C ASN A 157 9.45 11.69 -16.57
N GLU A 158 9.50 10.50 -17.16
CA GLU A 158 8.70 9.33 -16.77
C GLU A 158 8.87 8.95 -15.29
N TYR A 159 10.09 8.99 -14.75
CA TYR A 159 10.34 8.71 -13.34
C TYR A 159 9.60 9.69 -12.42
N LEU A 160 9.60 10.98 -12.76
CA LEU A 160 8.87 12.00 -12.00
C LEU A 160 7.36 11.82 -12.12
N VAL A 161 6.86 11.39 -13.28
CA VAL A 161 5.44 11.05 -13.44
C VAL A 161 5.07 9.89 -12.51
N HIS A 162 5.81 8.77 -12.55
CA HIS A 162 5.56 7.63 -11.66
C HIS A 162 5.60 8.03 -10.18
N PHE A 163 6.57 8.87 -9.78
CA PHE A 163 6.66 9.39 -8.41
C PHE A 163 5.42 10.19 -7.99
N LEU A 164 4.94 11.09 -8.86
CA LEU A 164 3.73 11.88 -8.60
C LEU A 164 2.48 11.01 -8.56
N SER A 165 2.42 9.93 -9.35
CA SER A 165 1.33 8.95 -9.34
C SER A 165 1.22 8.17 -8.03
N GLU A 166 2.31 8.06 -7.25
CA GLU A 166 2.27 7.48 -5.89
C GLU A 166 1.69 8.45 -4.85
N ILE A 167 1.62 9.75 -5.14
CA ILE A 167 1.09 10.75 -4.20
C ILE A 167 -0.41 10.88 -4.42
N SER A 168 -1.19 10.08 -3.70
CA SER A 168 -2.66 10.09 -3.77
C SER A 168 -3.33 10.68 -2.53
N ILE A 169 -4.61 11.02 -2.66
CA ILE A 169 -5.44 11.44 -1.52
C ILE A 169 -5.49 10.35 -0.43
N PHE A 170 -5.49 9.07 -0.81
CA PHE A 170 -5.44 7.96 0.13
C PHE A 170 -4.09 7.88 0.85
N GLN A 171 -3.00 8.19 0.16
CA GLN A 171 -1.66 8.23 0.76
C GLN A 171 -1.52 9.36 1.77
N ILE A 172 -2.10 10.53 1.47
CA ILE A 172 -2.22 11.64 2.42
C ILE A 172 -3.04 11.22 3.64
N LEU A 173 -4.16 10.51 3.45
CA LEU A 173 -4.98 9.98 4.54
C LEU A 173 -4.20 8.96 5.38
N MET A 174 -3.43 8.08 4.76
CA MET A 174 -2.57 7.11 5.46
C MET A 174 -1.49 7.81 6.29
N ILE A 175 -0.84 8.84 5.75
CA ILE A 175 0.12 9.69 6.48
C ILE A 175 -0.57 10.34 7.69
N ALA A 176 -1.75 10.94 7.50
CA ALA A 176 -2.49 11.59 8.57
C ALA A 176 -2.87 10.62 9.68
N LEU A 177 -3.34 9.42 9.33
CA LEU A 177 -3.71 8.38 10.29
C LEU A 177 -2.48 7.84 11.03
N GLN A 178 -1.40 7.56 10.31
CA GLN A 178 -0.14 7.10 10.87
C GLN A 178 0.42 8.10 11.89
N TYR A 179 0.49 9.37 11.49
CA TYR A 179 0.95 10.47 12.34
C TYR A 179 0.06 10.63 13.58
N TYR A 180 -1.27 10.59 13.41
CA TYR A 180 -2.23 10.70 14.50
C TYR A 180 -2.05 9.60 15.55
N TYR A 181 -1.89 8.34 15.14
CA TYR A 181 -1.69 7.26 16.07
C TYR A 181 -0.32 7.35 16.76
N ILE A 182 0.78 7.46 16.01
CA ILE A 182 2.12 7.43 16.61
C ILE A 182 2.32 8.61 17.57
N THR A 183 1.94 9.83 17.20
CA THR A 183 2.17 11.02 18.03
C THR A 183 1.50 10.93 19.40
N ASN A 184 0.38 10.23 19.50
CA ASN A 184 -0.37 10.12 20.75
C ASN A 184 0.00 8.89 21.60
N LEU A 185 0.64 7.89 20.98
CA LEU A 185 1.12 6.68 21.66
C LEU A 185 2.60 6.75 22.04
N SER A 186 3.37 7.62 21.38
CA SER A 186 4.79 7.85 21.66
C SER A 186 4.99 9.02 22.60
N ASN A 187 6.05 8.98 23.41
CA ASN A 187 6.50 10.14 24.19
C ASN A 187 7.47 11.06 23.40
N LYS A 188 7.75 10.74 22.13
CA LYS A 188 8.63 11.53 21.27
C LYS A 188 7.99 12.86 20.88
N ASN A 189 8.84 13.82 20.52
CA ASN A 189 8.39 15.11 19.98
C ASN A 189 7.58 14.90 18.69
N LYS A 190 6.42 15.56 18.58
CA LYS A 190 5.55 15.53 17.40
C LYS A 190 6.27 15.82 16.08
N TYR A 191 7.28 16.70 16.08
CA TYR A 191 8.04 17.01 14.88
C TYR A 191 8.94 15.85 14.44
N VAL A 192 9.48 15.08 15.39
CA VAL A 192 10.28 13.88 15.09
C VAL A 192 9.39 12.79 14.51
N VAL A 193 8.19 12.61 15.07
CA VAL A 193 7.20 11.66 14.54
C VAL A 193 6.76 12.07 13.14
N LEU A 194 6.47 13.34 12.91
CA LEU A 194 6.10 13.84 11.59
C LEU A 194 7.22 13.59 10.58
N ALA A 195 8.46 13.95 10.91
CA ALA A 195 9.61 13.71 10.06
C ALA A 195 9.77 12.23 9.71
N ALA A 196 9.66 11.33 10.70
CA ALA A 196 9.76 9.90 10.47
C ALA A 196 8.66 9.36 9.54
N VAL A 197 7.41 9.80 9.72
CA VAL A 197 6.30 9.40 8.84
C VAL A 197 6.54 9.93 7.42
N VAL A 198 6.89 11.20 7.26
CA VAL A 198 7.13 11.79 5.93
C VAL A 198 8.30 11.10 5.22
N VAL A 199 9.42 10.87 5.91
CA VAL A 199 10.56 10.15 5.33
C VAL A 199 10.19 8.73 4.92
N PHE A 200 9.41 8.01 5.73
CA PHE A 200 8.96 6.66 5.39
C PHE A 200 8.17 6.62 4.09
N TYR A 201 7.16 7.49 3.94
CA TYR A 201 6.34 7.54 2.73
C TYR A 201 7.13 8.06 1.53
N LEU A 202 7.99 9.07 1.72
CA LEU A 202 8.83 9.60 0.65
C LEU A 202 9.76 8.51 0.08
N VAL A 203 10.43 7.74 0.94
CA VAL A 203 11.27 6.62 0.52
C VAL A 203 10.43 5.55 -0.17
N ALA A 204 9.26 5.21 0.36
CA ALA A 204 8.37 4.23 -0.25
C ALA A 204 7.92 4.65 -1.67
N TRP A 205 7.57 5.91 -1.87
CA TRP A 205 7.20 6.47 -3.18
C TRP A 205 8.38 6.47 -4.15
N LEU A 206 9.57 6.89 -3.70
CA LEU A 206 10.78 6.87 -4.53
C LEU A 206 11.15 5.46 -5.01
N VAL A 207 11.07 4.48 -4.11
CA VAL A 207 11.32 3.07 -4.45
C VAL A 207 10.25 2.55 -5.40
N SER A 208 8.96 2.81 -5.14
CA SER A 208 7.87 2.36 -6.02
C SER A 208 7.98 2.95 -7.43
N ALA A 209 8.27 4.25 -7.52
CA ALA A 209 8.51 4.93 -8.79
C ALA A 209 9.72 4.34 -9.53
N PHE A 210 10.79 4.01 -8.82
CA PHE A 210 11.98 3.40 -9.40
C PHE A 210 11.71 1.99 -9.94
N LEU A 211 11.00 1.15 -9.18
CA LEU A 211 10.68 -0.21 -9.60
C LEU A 211 9.74 -0.21 -10.83
N THR A 212 8.82 0.75 -10.90
CA THR A 212 7.96 0.97 -12.07
C THR A 212 8.79 1.45 -13.26
N TYR A 213 9.66 2.45 -13.07
CA TYR A 213 10.50 3.01 -14.13
C TYR A 213 11.44 2.00 -14.78
N VAL A 214 12.04 1.12 -13.97
CA VAL A 214 12.94 0.06 -14.47
C VAL A 214 12.15 -1.06 -15.16
N ASN A 215 10.82 -0.98 -15.23
CA ASN A 215 9.94 -2.00 -15.79
C ASN A 215 10.30 -3.39 -15.28
N ILE A 216 10.37 -3.55 -13.95
CA ILE A 216 10.51 -4.89 -13.36
C ILE A 216 9.18 -5.62 -13.62
N SER A 217 9.13 -6.21 -14.82
CA SER A 217 7.97 -6.73 -15.56
C SER A 217 7.22 -7.87 -14.86
N LEU A 218 7.71 -8.31 -13.71
CA LEU A 218 7.17 -9.42 -12.94
C LEU A 218 6.50 -8.99 -11.62
N ILE A 219 6.66 -7.74 -11.17
CA ILE A 219 6.29 -7.35 -9.80
C ILE A 219 5.26 -6.20 -9.72
N PHE A 220 5.19 -5.29 -10.70
CA PHE A 220 4.32 -4.10 -10.66
C PHE A 220 3.38 -3.98 -11.84
#